data_AF-R1ER85-F1
#
_entry.id   AF-R1ER85-F1
#
_cell.length_a   1.000
_cell.length_b   1.000
_cell.length_c   1.000
_cell.angle_alpha   90.00
_cell.angle_beta   90.00
_cell.angle_gamma   90.00
#
_symmetry.space_group_name_H-M   'P 1'
#
loop_
_entity.id
_entity.type
_entity.pdbx_description
1 polymer ?
#
loop_
_entity_poly.entity_id
_entity_poly.type
_entity_poly.pdbx_seq_one_letter_code
_entity_poly.pdbx_strand_id
1 'polypeptide(L)'
;MERTLHGSCACGRNHYIVEVPPSSDQLASILFDSSLRTRRHQATPFSAFLRVPLSWYHSSASAFFPDEPPHLIRRTFHDEQPRAPTGLRRQFCGFCGTPLTAWHERTRADADFIALTLGSLRERDVGELEDMGLFRGADEGADGGEAEGTSTSQMVQSLE
;
A
#
# COMPACT_ATOMS: atom_id res chain seq x y z
N MET A 1 3.77 18.71 -15.85
CA MET A 1 4.93 17.88 -16.27
C MET A 1 4.54 16.45 -15.98
N GLU A 2 4.72 15.56 -16.94
CA GLU A 2 4.57 14.11 -16.73
C GLU A 2 5.66 13.65 -15.76
N ARG A 3 5.29 12.88 -14.74
CA ARG A 3 6.23 12.37 -13.73
C ARG A 3 6.21 10.85 -13.75
N THR A 4 7.36 10.23 -13.61
CA THR A 4 7.48 8.77 -13.58
C THR A 4 8.15 8.36 -12.29
N LEU A 5 7.41 7.64 -11.45
CA LEU A 5 7.95 7.06 -10.22
C LEU A 5 8.41 5.64 -10.51
N HIS A 6 9.50 5.22 -9.88
CA HIS A 6 10.05 3.89 -10.04
C HIS A 6 10.08 3.13 -8.72
N GLY A 7 9.86 1.83 -8.80
CA GLY A 7 10.05 0.94 -7.67
C GLY A 7 10.60 -0.41 -8.08
N SER A 8 11.12 -1.12 -7.08
CA SER A 8 11.72 -2.44 -7.25
C SER A 8 11.71 -3.23 -5.95
N CYS A 9 11.83 -4.55 -6.06
CA CYS A 9 12.18 -5.36 -4.89
C CYS A 9 13.66 -5.20 -4.52
N ALA A 10 14.02 -5.58 -3.29
CA ALA A 10 15.40 -5.44 -2.79
C ALA A 10 16.43 -6.23 -3.60
N CYS A 11 16.05 -7.36 -4.20
CA CYS A 11 16.96 -8.14 -5.05
C CYS A 11 16.96 -7.72 -6.53
N GLY A 12 16.21 -6.68 -6.92
CA GLY A 12 16.16 -6.16 -8.28
C GLY A 12 15.38 -6.99 -9.32
N ARG A 13 14.89 -8.17 -8.95
CA ARG A 13 14.14 -9.05 -9.89
C ARG A 13 12.76 -8.51 -10.26
N ASN A 14 12.09 -7.77 -9.39
CA ASN A 14 10.84 -7.08 -9.71
C ASN A 14 11.11 -5.59 -9.83
N HIS A 15 10.53 -4.97 -10.84
CA HIS A 15 10.54 -3.53 -11.01
C HIS A 15 9.20 -3.07 -11.57
N TYR A 16 8.86 -1.82 -11.28
CA TYR A 16 7.65 -1.19 -11.78
C TYR A 16 7.88 0.31 -11.99
N ILE A 17 7.01 0.89 -12.80
CA ILE A 17 6.88 2.32 -12.99
C ILE A 17 5.45 2.75 -12.75
N VAL A 18 5.29 4.00 -12.31
CA VAL A 18 4.02 4.71 -12.22
C VAL A 18 4.11 5.96 -13.06
N GLU A 19 3.36 5.99 -14.16
CA GLU A 19 3.28 7.15 -15.05
C GLU A 19 2.16 8.06 -14.55
N VAL A 20 2.52 9.18 -13.93
CA VAL A 20 1.57 10.17 -13.41
C VAL A 20 1.27 11.20 -14.49
N PRO A 21 0.05 11.21 -15.06
CA PRO A 21 -0.31 12.17 -16.09
C PRO A 21 -0.33 13.60 -15.54
N PRO A 22 -0.08 14.62 -16.39
CA PRO A 22 -0.19 16.01 -15.99
C PRO A 22 -1.56 16.32 -15.37
N SER A 23 -1.57 17.13 -14.29
CA SER A 23 -2.80 17.59 -13.61
C SER A 23 -3.73 16.49 -13.10
N SER A 24 -3.20 15.28 -12.87
CA SER A 24 -3.96 14.14 -12.35
C SER A 24 -3.49 13.67 -10.97
N ASP A 25 -2.52 14.35 -10.37
CA ASP A 25 -1.94 14.09 -9.04
C ASP A 25 -2.98 13.93 -7.92
N GLN A 26 -4.11 14.64 -8.01
CA GLN A 26 -5.25 14.48 -7.10
C GLN A 26 -5.85 13.05 -7.02
N LEU A 27 -5.56 12.18 -7.99
CA LEU A 27 -5.99 10.78 -7.99
C LEU A 27 -5.04 9.87 -7.21
N ALA A 28 -3.83 10.34 -6.91
CA ALA A 28 -2.86 9.64 -6.07
C ALA A 28 -3.07 10.01 -4.60
N SER A 29 -2.90 9.04 -3.70
CA SER A 29 -2.94 9.31 -2.26
C SER A 29 -2.06 8.36 -1.47
N ILE A 30 -1.57 8.82 -0.32
CA ILE A 30 -0.86 7.97 0.64
C ILE A 30 -1.85 7.40 1.63
N LEU A 31 -1.84 6.07 1.79
CA LEU A 31 -2.65 5.35 2.76
C LEU A 31 -1.74 4.78 3.85
N PHE A 32 -2.14 4.94 5.11
CA PHE A 32 -1.52 4.26 6.25
C PHE A 32 -2.45 3.16 6.76
N ASP A 33 -1.93 1.94 6.92
CA ASP A 33 -2.67 0.79 7.42
C ASP A 33 -1.94 0.13 8.60
N SER A 34 -2.61 0.11 9.75
CA SER A 34 -2.15 -0.51 11.01
C SER A 34 -2.96 -1.77 11.38
N SER A 35 -3.82 -2.25 10.47
CA SER A 35 -4.64 -3.45 10.69
C SER A 35 -3.77 -4.66 11.00
N LEU A 36 -4.25 -5.55 11.88
CA LEU A 36 -3.55 -6.76 12.29
C LEU A 36 -3.05 -7.60 11.10
N ARG A 37 -3.85 -7.62 10.03
CA ARG A 37 -3.55 -8.34 8.81
C ARG A 37 -2.32 -7.76 8.10
N THR A 38 -2.29 -6.44 7.91
CA THR A 38 -1.17 -5.77 7.27
C THR A 38 0.08 -5.83 8.15
N ARG A 39 -0.06 -5.66 9.47
CA ARG A 39 1.06 -5.85 10.41
C ARG A 39 1.66 -7.24 10.34
N ARG A 40 0.84 -8.29 10.27
CA ARG A 40 1.31 -9.68 10.12
C ARG A 40 2.02 -9.92 8.79
N HIS A 41 1.49 -9.37 7.70
CA HIS A 41 2.07 -9.58 6.37
C HIS A 41 3.37 -8.78 6.15
N GLN A 42 3.46 -7.57 6.69
CA GLN A 42 4.58 -6.65 6.44
C GLN A 42 5.60 -6.65 7.59
N ALA A 43 5.32 -7.33 8.70
CA ALA A 43 6.17 -7.39 9.89
C ALA A 43 6.53 -6.00 10.47
N THR A 44 5.61 -5.05 10.39
CA THR A 44 5.77 -3.66 10.87
C THR A 44 4.52 -3.20 11.63
N PRO A 45 4.62 -2.30 12.62
CA PRO A 45 3.45 -1.74 13.33
C PRO A 45 2.48 -0.98 12.41
N PHE A 46 2.93 -0.43 11.29
CA PHE A 46 2.06 0.16 10.27
C PHE A 46 2.78 0.11 8.91
N SER A 47 2.01 0.14 7.83
CA SER A 47 2.53 0.18 6.47
C SER A 47 1.93 1.35 5.72
N ALA A 48 2.75 2.00 4.90
CA ALA A 48 2.34 3.09 4.06
C ALA A 48 2.26 2.61 2.60
N PHE A 49 1.22 3.02 1.89
CA PHE A 49 0.96 2.64 0.51
C PHE A 49 0.69 3.86 -0.35
N LEU A 50 1.23 3.87 -1.56
CA LEU A 50 0.84 4.81 -2.61
C LEU A 50 -0.33 4.20 -3.40
N ARG A 51 -1.52 4.78 -3.27
CA ARG A 51 -2.70 4.41 -4.07
C ARG A 51 -2.72 5.21 -5.35
N VAL A 52 -2.78 4.55 -6.50
CA VAL A 52 -2.84 5.17 -7.83
C VAL A 52 -3.81 4.42 -8.74
N PRO A 53 -4.37 5.07 -9.79
CA PRO A 53 -5.12 4.38 -10.82
C PRO A 53 -4.33 3.22 -11.43
N LEU A 54 -5.00 2.10 -11.67
CA LEU A 54 -4.36 0.90 -12.22
C LEU A 54 -3.75 1.15 -13.61
N SER A 55 -4.35 2.06 -14.39
CA SER A 55 -3.86 2.44 -15.72
C SER A 55 -2.49 3.13 -15.71
N TRP A 56 -2.02 3.63 -14.56
CA TRP A 56 -0.71 4.27 -14.43
C TRP A 56 0.41 3.28 -14.12
N TYR A 57 0.06 2.07 -13.66
CA TYR A 57 1.01 1.11 -13.11
C TYR A 57 1.45 0.09 -14.17
N HIS A 58 2.76 0.02 -14.39
CA HIS A 58 3.37 -0.98 -15.27
C HIS A 58 4.47 -1.72 -14.51
N SER A 59 4.52 -3.05 -14.64
CA SER A 59 5.48 -3.86 -13.89
C SER A 59 6.02 -5.03 -14.68
N SER A 60 7.26 -5.38 -14.37
CA SER A 60 8.02 -6.42 -15.04
C SER A 60 8.90 -7.17 -14.05
N ALA A 61 9.28 -8.37 -14.44
CA ALA A 61 10.14 -9.25 -13.67
C ALA A 61 11.33 -9.67 -14.54
N SER A 62 12.52 -9.65 -13.94
CA SER A 62 13.78 -10.05 -14.56
C SER A 62 14.30 -11.29 -13.85
N ALA A 63 14.43 -12.37 -14.61
CA ALA A 63 15.09 -13.59 -14.19
C ALA A 63 16.61 -13.38 -14.21
N PHE A 64 17.30 -13.79 -13.14
CA PHE A 64 18.76 -13.79 -13.10
C PHE A 64 19.33 -15.14 -13.55
N PHE A 65 18.53 -16.20 -13.45
CA PHE A 65 18.86 -17.53 -13.97
C PHE A 65 17.75 -18.07 -14.88
N PRO A 66 18.06 -18.95 -15.85
CA PRO A 66 17.09 -19.46 -16.81
C PRO A 66 15.91 -20.24 -16.19
N ASP A 67 16.09 -20.78 -14.98
CA ASP A 67 15.11 -21.57 -14.23
C ASP A 67 14.22 -20.72 -13.31
N GLU A 68 14.24 -19.39 -13.44
CA GLU A 68 13.40 -18.47 -12.67
C GLU A 68 12.21 -17.94 -13.49
N PRO A 69 11.13 -18.71 -13.69
CA PRO A 69 9.97 -18.21 -14.40
C PRO A 69 9.28 -17.07 -13.63
N PRO A 70 8.57 -16.16 -14.32
CA PRO A 70 7.99 -14.96 -13.71
C PRO A 70 7.09 -15.20 -12.50
N HIS A 71 6.37 -16.32 -12.46
CA HIS A 71 5.49 -16.68 -11.35
C HIS A 71 6.23 -17.10 -10.07
N LEU A 72 7.52 -17.45 -10.15
CA LEU A 72 8.37 -17.61 -8.96
C LEU A 72 8.89 -16.25 -8.48
N ILE A 73 9.18 -15.34 -9.40
CA ILE A 73 9.72 -14.01 -9.11
C ILE A 73 8.68 -13.11 -8.46
N ARG A 74 7.45 -13.09 -8.99
CA ARG A 74 6.32 -12.30 -8.50
C ARG A 74 5.23 -13.24 -8.01
N ARG A 75 5.13 -13.40 -6.70
CA ARG A 75 4.13 -14.24 -6.04
C ARG A 75 2.90 -13.40 -5.71
N THR A 76 1.72 -13.99 -5.88
CA THR A 76 0.46 -13.40 -5.45
C THR A 76 -0.11 -14.23 -4.32
N PHE A 77 -0.39 -13.58 -3.18
CA PHE A 77 -1.13 -14.17 -2.08
C PHE A 77 -2.56 -13.65 -2.11
N HIS A 78 -3.51 -14.57 -2.12
CA HIS A 78 -4.95 -14.30 -2.08
C HIS A 78 -5.43 -14.46 -0.64
N ASP A 79 -5.98 -13.40 -0.07
CA ASP A 79 -6.55 -13.43 1.26
C ASP A 79 -8.01 -13.90 1.17
N GLU A 80 -8.19 -15.21 1.26
CA GLU A 80 -9.51 -15.86 1.23
C GLU A 80 -9.98 -16.11 2.67
N GLN A 81 -10.52 -15.08 3.32
CA GLN A 81 -11.18 -15.27 4.61
C GLN A 81 -12.68 -15.58 4.45
N PRO A 82 -13.20 -16.61 5.13
CA PRO A 82 -14.63 -16.99 5.05
C PRO A 82 -15.64 -15.96 5.59
N ARG A 83 -15.21 -14.92 6.32
CA ARG A 83 -16.10 -13.97 7.04
C ARG A 83 -15.77 -12.49 6.82
N ALA A 84 -14.86 -12.16 5.90
CA ALA A 84 -14.43 -10.78 5.63
C ALA A 84 -14.65 -10.44 4.15
N PRO A 85 -14.65 -9.14 3.77
CA PRO A 85 -14.77 -8.76 2.37
C PRO A 85 -13.70 -9.48 1.54
N THR A 86 -14.16 -10.28 0.59
CA THR A 86 -13.35 -11.13 -0.28
C THR A 86 -12.51 -10.28 -1.24
N GLY A 87 -11.40 -10.83 -1.75
CA GLY A 87 -10.69 -10.25 -2.90
C GLY A 87 -9.51 -9.32 -2.60
N LEU A 88 -8.86 -9.46 -1.44
CA LEU A 88 -7.56 -8.80 -1.21
C LEU A 88 -6.42 -9.65 -1.77
N ARG A 89 -5.70 -9.08 -2.73
CA ARG A 89 -4.55 -9.69 -3.39
C ARG A 89 -3.31 -8.91 -3.01
N ARG A 90 -2.25 -9.62 -2.63
CA ARG A 90 -0.94 -9.03 -2.32
C ARG A 90 0.12 -9.63 -3.20
N GLN A 91 0.95 -8.78 -3.79
CA GLN A 91 2.09 -9.23 -4.56
C GLN A 91 3.39 -8.91 -3.82
N PHE A 92 4.32 -9.86 -3.87
CA PHE A 92 5.63 -9.72 -3.26
C PHE A 92 6.67 -10.47 -4.10
N CYS A 93 7.94 -10.13 -3.88
CA CYS A 93 9.03 -10.85 -4.53
C CYS A 93 9.17 -12.24 -3.90
N GLY A 94 9.06 -13.31 -4.70
CA GLY A 94 9.22 -14.67 -4.21
C GLY A 94 10.65 -15.05 -3.78
N PHE A 95 11.64 -14.18 -4.03
CA PHE A 95 13.05 -14.41 -3.69
C PHE A 95 13.51 -13.64 -2.44
N CYS A 96 13.21 -12.35 -2.35
CA CYS A 96 13.63 -11.52 -1.20
C CYS A 96 12.48 -11.12 -0.27
N GLY A 97 11.24 -11.52 -0.58
CA GLY A 97 10.08 -11.22 0.25
C GLY A 97 9.59 -9.77 0.19
N THR A 98 10.26 -8.86 -0.53
CA THR A 98 9.84 -7.44 -0.62
C THR A 98 8.38 -7.35 -1.05
N PRO A 99 7.50 -6.75 -0.22
CA PRO A 99 6.13 -6.49 -0.62
C PRO A 99 6.09 -5.41 -1.69
N LEU A 100 5.30 -5.65 -2.74
CA LEU A 100 5.24 -4.78 -3.92
C LEU A 100 3.90 -4.06 -3.97
N THR A 101 2.81 -4.81 -4.06
CA THR A 101 1.48 -4.24 -4.25
C THR A 101 0.43 -4.92 -3.38
N ALA A 102 -0.64 -4.20 -3.11
CA ALA A 102 -1.88 -4.69 -2.55
C ALA A 102 -3.04 -4.13 -3.38
N TRP A 103 -4.08 -4.92 -3.57
CA TRP A 103 -5.24 -4.52 -4.35
C TRP A 103 -6.49 -5.21 -3.81
N HIS A 104 -7.57 -4.44 -3.69
CA HIS A 104 -8.88 -4.90 -3.25
C HIS A 104 -9.89 -4.90 -4.41
N GLU A 105 -10.65 -5.98 -4.55
CA GLU A 105 -11.75 -6.12 -5.52
C GLU A 105 -13.14 -5.97 -4.87
N ARG A 106 -13.25 -5.23 -3.75
CA ARG A 106 -14.50 -5.14 -2.98
C ARG A 106 -15.61 -4.43 -3.73
N THR A 107 -15.25 -3.38 -4.46
CA THR A 107 -16.16 -2.60 -5.31
C THR A 107 -15.52 -2.39 -6.67
N ARG A 108 -16.33 -1.99 -7.67
CA ARG A 108 -15.81 -1.63 -8.99
C ARG A 108 -14.81 -0.47 -8.90
N ALA A 109 -15.10 0.52 -8.05
CA ALA A 109 -14.21 1.66 -7.83
C ALA A 109 -12.88 1.25 -7.16
N ASP A 110 -12.86 0.20 -6.34
CA ASP A 110 -11.62 -0.33 -5.77
C ASP A 110 -10.77 -1.06 -6.81
N ALA A 111 -11.41 -1.68 -7.81
CA ALA A 111 -10.73 -2.41 -8.89
C ALA A 111 -10.00 -1.49 -9.88
N ASP A 112 -10.36 -0.20 -9.92
CA ASP A 112 -9.72 0.80 -10.79
C ASP A 112 -8.39 1.33 -10.21
N PHE A 113 -8.01 0.91 -8.99
CA PHE A 113 -6.81 1.39 -8.30
C PHE A 113 -5.95 0.25 -7.79
N ILE A 114 -4.66 0.54 -7.64
CA ILE A 114 -3.66 -0.34 -7.03
C ILE A 114 -2.95 0.41 -5.90
N ALA A 115 -2.62 -0.31 -4.83
CA ALA A 115 -1.83 0.22 -3.72
C ALA A 115 -0.41 -0.35 -3.79
N LEU A 116 0.59 0.52 -3.91
CA LEU A 116 2.00 0.17 -3.99
C LEU A 116 2.62 0.33 -2.61
N THR A 117 3.37 -0.66 -2.13
CA THR A 117 4.04 -0.56 -0.83
C THR A 117 5.14 0.49 -0.94
N LEU A 118 5.09 1.56 -0.14
CA LEU A 118 6.06 2.67 -0.24
C LEU A 118 7.51 2.20 -0.04
N GLY A 119 7.73 1.17 0.78
CA GLY A 119 9.06 0.57 0.98
C GLY A 119 9.66 -0.13 -0.26
N SER A 120 8.89 -0.27 -1.35
CA SER A 120 9.38 -0.76 -2.64
C SER A 120 9.67 0.36 -3.66
N LEU A 121 9.30 1.60 -3.35
CA LEU A 121 9.59 2.76 -4.18
C LEU A 121 11.06 3.18 -4.00
N ARG A 122 11.67 3.77 -5.02
CA ARG A 122 13.04 4.31 -4.87
C ARG A 122 13.02 5.51 -3.94
N GLU A 123 14.08 5.68 -3.16
CA GLU A 123 14.22 6.79 -2.20
C GLU A 123 14.02 8.17 -2.85
N ARG A 124 14.61 8.38 -4.03
CA ARG A 124 14.39 9.61 -4.81
C ARG A 124 12.92 9.86 -5.11
N ASP A 125 12.21 8.82 -5.54
CA ASP A 125 10.83 8.93 -5.98
C ASP A 125 9.88 9.10 -4.78
N VAL A 126 10.26 8.64 -3.58
CA VAL A 126 9.56 8.99 -2.33
C VAL A 126 9.66 10.49 -2.06
N GLY A 127 10.83 11.11 -2.27
CA GLY A 127 10.99 12.56 -2.19
C GLY A 127 10.12 13.30 -3.22
N GLU A 128 9.97 12.76 -4.43
CA GLU A 128 9.07 13.36 -5.42
C GLU A 128 7.59 13.34 -4.98
N LEU A 129 7.16 12.37 -4.17
CA LEU A 129 5.82 12.34 -3.59
C LEU A 129 5.62 13.44 -2.53
N GLU A 130 6.68 13.82 -1.80
CA GLU A 130 6.68 14.95 -0.87
C GLU A 130 6.53 16.27 -1.62
N ASP A 131 7.25 16.43 -2.72
CA ASP A 131 7.13 17.60 -3.61
C ASP A 131 5.74 17.71 -4.26
N MET A 132 5.07 16.57 -4.48
CA MET A 132 3.67 16.52 -4.93
C MET A 132 2.66 16.84 -3.82
N GLY A 133 3.11 16.97 -2.57
CA GLY A 133 2.24 17.24 -1.43
C GLY A 133 1.37 16.05 -1.00
N LEU A 134 1.63 14.82 -1.48
CA LEU A 134 0.77 13.66 -1.20
C LEU A 134 0.80 13.18 0.25
N PHE A 135 1.80 13.60 1.03
CA PHE A 135 1.87 13.32 2.47
C PHE A 135 1.06 14.30 3.33
N ARG A 136 0.49 15.37 2.73
CA ARG A 136 -0.29 16.39 3.45
C ARG A 136 -1.78 16.03 3.39
N GLY A 137 -2.26 15.25 4.36
CA GLY A 137 -3.64 14.78 4.36
C GLY A 137 -4.15 14.21 5.69
N ALA A 138 -3.66 14.71 6.83
CA ALA A 138 -4.24 14.41 8.15
C ALA A 138 -4.65 15.65 8.97
N ASP A 139 -4.42 16.88 8.48
CA ASP A 139 -4.69 18.11 9.24
C ASP A 139 -5.81 19.00 8.66
N GLU A 140 -6.49 18.60 7.59
CA GLU A 140 -7.63 19.35 7.04
C GLU A 140 -8.90 18.50 7.09
N GLY A 141 -9.46 18.33 8.29
CA GLY A 141 -10.73 17.60 8.47
C GLY A 141 -11.22 17.35 9.91
N ALA A 142 -10.64 17.97 10.93
CA ALA A 142 -11.12 17.86 12.31
C ALA A 142 -11.31 19.25 12.95
N ASP A 143 -12.28 20.00 12.44
CA ASP A 143 -12.91 21.09 13.19
C ASP A 143 -14.42 20.87 13.22
N GLY A 144 -15.00 20.97 14.42
CA GLY A 144 -16.46 21.03 14.64
C GLY A 144 -17.12 19.75 15.13
N GLY A 145 -17.05 19.47 16.44
CA GLY A 145 -17.88 18.44 17.06
C GLY A 145 -17.63 18.20 18.55
N GLU A 146 -17.54 19.26 19.36
CA GLU A 146 -17.71 19.13 20.81
C GLU A 146 -19.13 18.60 21.12
N ALA A 147 -19.22 17.45 21.77
CA ALA A 147 -20.38 17.06 22.56
C ALA A 147 -19.90 16.27 23.78
N GLU A 148 -19.88 16.98 24.91
CA GLU A 148 -19.83 16.43 26.25
C GLU A 148 -20.86 15.31 26.46
N GLY A 149 -20.44 14.24 27.14
CA GLY A 149 -21.29 13.10 27.51
C GLY A 149 -20.69 12.35 28.70
N THR A 150 -20.89 12.91 29.88
CA THR A 150 -20.63 12.43 31.25
C THR A 150 -20.86 10.93 31.54
N SER A 151 -20.06 10.41 32.50
CA SER A 151 -20.28 9.22 33.37
C SER A 151 -20.10 7.82 32.74
N THR A 152 -19.40 6.85 33.32
CA THR A 152 -18.92 6.60 34.69
C THR A 152 -17.71 5.66 34.63
N SER A 153 -16.68 5.95 35.43
CA SER A 153 -15.55 5.06 35.69
C SER A 153 -15.94 4.04 36.77
N GLN A 154 -15.84 2.75 36.47
CA GLN A 154 -15.77 1.71 37.51
C GLN A 154 -14.42 1.00 37.40
N MET A 155 -13.62 1.22 38.46
CA MET A 155 -12.42 0.49 38.80
C MET A 155 -12.74 -1.00 38.99
N VAL A 156 -11.94 -1.87 38.41
CA VAL A 156 -11.78 -3.26 38.89
C VAL A 156 -10.42 -3.36 39.56
N GLN A 157 -10.45 -3.44 40.89
CA GLN A 157 -9.33 -3.76 41.78
C GLN A 157 -8.93 -5.23 41.54
N SER A 158 -7.64 -5.48 41.24
CA SER A 158 -6.65 -6.12 42.12
C SER A 158 -7.09 -7.41 42.83
N LEU A 159 -6.39 -8.49 42.45
CA LEU A 159 -5.74 -9.50 43.30
C LEU A 159 -6.53 -10.07 44.48
N GLU A 160 -6.88 -11.35 44.37
CA GLU A 160 -6.52 -12.44 45.31
C GLU A 160 -6.40 -13.77 44.54
#